data_AF-A0A391PNR6-F1
#
_entry.id   AF-A0A391PNR6-F1
#
_cell.length_a   1.000
_cell.length_b   1.000
_cell.length_c   1.000
_cell.angle_alpha   90.00
_cell.angle_beta   90.00
_cell.angle_gamma   90.00
#
_symmetry.space_group_name_H-M   'P 1'
#
loop_
_entity.id
_entity.type
_entity.pdbx_description
1 polymer ?
#
loop_
_entity_poly.entity_id
_entity_poly.type
_entity_poly.pdbx_seq_one_letter_code
_entity_poly.pdbx_strand_id
1 'polypeptide(L)'
;MTTDITLSTGDQAHAIEAIKRTFARRLRCMDTKQWEIYPTLHTEDVVSETWDGLPDNDNWTPTASSTNRVVGNEALTRAIRSLLDGGTTVTTVHHGHTPEIELTSDTTATGIWAMEDKL
;
A
#
# COMPACT_ATOMS: atom_id res chain seq x y z
N MET A 1 -14.60 -16.88 12.09
CA MET A 1 -15.34 -15.96 12.99
C MET A 1 -16.27 -15.17 12.10
N THR A 2 -17.55 -15.06 12.46
CA THR A 2 -18.51 -14.29 11.66
C THR A 2 -18.20 -12.80 11.82
N THR A 3 -17.92 -12.14 10.71
CA THR A 3 -17.72 -10.70 10.63
C THR A 3 -19.09 -10.04 10.72
N ASP A 4 -19.48 -9.57 11.90
CA ASP A 4 -20.76 -8.86 12.07
C ASP A 4 -20.62 -7.43 11.53
N ILE A 5 -20.71 -7.30 10.20
CA ILE A 5 -20.80 -6.02 9.50
C ILE A 5 -22.25 -5.53 9.60
N THR A 6 -22.43 -4.31 10.10
CA THR A 6 -23.76 -3.67 10.22
C THR A 6 -24.01 -2.65 9.10
N LEU A 7 -22.99 -2.27 8.35
CA LEU A 7 -23.10 -1.40 7.18
C LEU A 7 -24.13 -1.93 6.17
N SER A 8 -24.91 -1.02 5.61
CA SER A 8 -25.79 -1.35 4.49
C SER A 8 -24.98 -1.82 3.27
N THR A 9 -25.59 -2.56 2.35
CA THR A 9 -24.92 -2.95 1.10
C THR A 9 -24.39 -1.74 0.31
N GLY A 10 -25.11 -0.62 0.36
CA GLY A 10 -24.67 0.63 -0.27
C GLY A 10 -23.41 1.18 0.35
N ASP A 11 -23.32 1.18 1.69
CA ASP A 11 -22.15 1.66 2.42
C ASP A 11 -20.95 0.72 2.25
N GLN A 12 -21.18 -0.59 2.21
CA GLN A 12 -20.12 -1.57 1.90
C GLN A 12 -19.54 -1.35 0.50
N ALA A 13 -20.39 -1.14 -0.51
CA ALA A 13 -19.95 -0.82 -1.87
C ALA A 13 -19.18 0.51 -1.92
N HIS A 14 -19.63 1.51 -1.16
CA HIS A 14 -18.93 2.79 -1.03
C HIS A 14 -17.55 2.62 -0.39
N ALA A 15 -17.44 1.84 0.69
CA ALA A 15 -16.18 1.58 1.38
C ALA A 15 -15.15 0.89 0.46
N ILE A 16 -15.59 -0.14 -0.29
CA ILE A 16 -14.74 -0.84 -1.27
C ILE A 16 -14.23 0.13 -2.35
N GLU A 17 -15.10 1.00 -2.87
CA GLU A 17 -14.71 1.99 -3.88
C GLU A 17 -13.77 3.07 -3.29
N ALA A 18 -13.97 3.48 -2.04
CA ALA A 18 -13.07 4.39 -1.36
C ALA A 18 -11.65 3.79 -1.20
N ILE A 19 -11.54 2.51 -0.84
CA ILE A 19 -10.27 1.79 -0.76
C ILE A 19 -9.57 1.75 -2.14
N LYS A 20 -10.31 1.39 -3.20
CA LYS A 20 -9.79 1.37 -4.58
C LYS A 20 -9.25 2.74 -5.00
N ARG A 21 -9.98 3.82 -4.70
CA ARG A 21 -9.55 5.20 -5.00
C ARG A 21 -8.30 5.59 -4.22
N THR A 22 -8.22 5.25 -2.93
CA THR A 22 -7.03 5.53 -2.11
C THR A 22 -5.81 4.82 -2.67
N PHE A 23 -5.93 3.54 -3.02
CA PHE A 23 -4.85 2.78 -3.64
C PHE A 23 -4.41 3.38 -4.99
N ALA A 24 -5.36 3.69 -5.88
CA ALA A 24 -5.06 4.31 -7.18
C ALA A 24 -4.38 5.69 -7.03
N ARG A 25 -4.83 6.50 -6.07
CA ARG A 25 -4.19 7.79 -5.75
C ARG A 25 -2.77 7.60 -5.27
N ARG A 26 -2.51 6.59 -4.44
CA ARG A 26 -1.17 6.28 -3.93
C ARG A 26 -0.20 5.96 -5.06
N LEU A 27 -0.57 5.08 -5.99
CA LEU A 27 0.25 4.73 -7.16
C LEU A 27 0.56 5.97 -8.01
N ARG A 28 -0.47 6.74 -8.35
CA ARG A 28 -0.28 7.99 -9.10
C ARG A 28 0.67 8.96 -8.38
N CYS A 29 0.55 9.11 -7.07
CA CYS A 29 1.44 10.01 -6.30
C CYS A 29 2.90 9.54 -6.35
N MET A 30 3.16 8.23 -6.30
CA MET A 30 4.51 7.68 -6.51
C MET A 30 5.02 7.95 -7.91
N ASP A 31 4.20 7.71 -8.94
CA ASP A 31 4.61 7.87 -10.34
C ASP A 31 4.92 9.32 -10.70
N THR A 32 4.12 10.24 -10.18
CA THR A 32 4.24 11.68 -10.41
C THR A 32 5.04 12.41 -9.34
N LYS A 33 5.65 11.69 -8.39
CA LYS A 33 6.58 12.23 -7.39
C LYS A 33 5.95 13.30 -6.47
N GLN A 34 4.65 13.15 -6.17
CA GLN A 34 3.90 14.03 -5.25
C GLN A 34 4.17 13.65 -3.80
N TRP A 35 5.39 13.89 -3.34
CA TRP A 35 5.90 13.45 -2.03
C TRP A 35 5.27 14.16 -0.84
N GLU A 36 4.71 15.35 -1.05
CA GLU A 36 3.93 16.08 -0.06
C GLU A 36 2.53 15.48 0.18
N ILE A 37 2.00 14.75 -0.81
CA ILE A 37 0.68 14.10 -0.72
C ILE A 37 0.82 12.65 -0.25
N TYR A 38 1.85 11.93 -0.70
CA TYR A 38 2.06 10.51 -0.40
C TYR A 38 1.87 10.13 1.09
N PRO A 39 2.44 10.83 2.10
CA PRO A 39 2.27 10.45 3.51
C PRO A 39 0.82 10.58 4.02
N THR A 40 -0.02 11.39 3.37
CA THR A 40 -1.44 11.58 3.74
C THR A 40 -2.33 10.40 3.35
N LEU A 41 -1.82 9.49 2.51
CA LEU A 41 -2.52 8.28 2.05
C LEU A 41 -2.23 7.06 2.93
N HIS A 42 -1.51 7.28 4.03
CA HIS A 42 -1.10 6.26 4.99
C HIS A 42 -1.48 6.68 6.40
N THR A 43 -1.74 5.71 7.26
CA THR A 43 -1.86 5.95 8.70
C THR A 43 -0.49 6.29 9.28
N GLU A 44 -0.47 6.99 10.41
CA GLU A 44 0.77 7.36 11.12
C GLU A 44 1.56 6.14 11.58
N ASP A 45 0.89 5.00 11.78
CA ASP A 45 1.44 3.71 12.21
C ASP A 45 1.60 2.70 11.06
N VAL A 46 1.53 3.15 9.79
CA VAL A 46 1.69 2.27 8.62
C VAL A 46 2.96 1.44 8.73
N VAL A 47 2.84 0.17 8.38
CA VAL A 47 3.95 -0.77 8.28
C VAL A 47 4.10 -1.16 6.81
N SER A 48 5.27 -0.89 6.24
CA SER A 48 5.65 -1.38 4.92
C SER A 48 6.78 -2.37 5.08
N GLU A 49 6.57 -3.58 4.56
CA GLU A 49 7.57 -4.62 4.57
C GLU A 49 7.74 -5.07 3.12
N THR A 50 8.93 -4.86 2.57
CA THR A 50 9.20 -5.08 1.14
C THR A 50 10.25 -6.17 1.04
N TRP A 51 9.92 -7.31 0.42
CA TRP A 51 10.74 -8.52 0.37
C TRP A 51 12.26 -8.25 0.21
N ASP A 52 13.07 -8.69 1.18
CA ASP A 52 14.53 -8.55 1.15
C ASP A 52 15.15 -9.50 0.10
N GLY A 53 16.26 -9.09 -0.50
CA GLY A 53 16.73 -9.53 -1.81
C GLY A 53 16.87 -11.04 -2.08
N LEU A 54 16.36 -11.43 -3.25
CA LEU A 54 16.65 -12.63 -4.08
C LEU A 54 15.55 -13.74 -4.15
N PRO A 55 15.57 -14.58 -5.22
CA PRO A 55 14.39 -15.17 -5.85
C PRO A 55 13.88 -16.49 -5.25
N ASP A 56 14.36 -16.89 -4.06
CA ASP A 56 14.11 -18.22 -3.49
C ASP A 56 13.46 -18.17 -2.09
N ASN A 57 12.51 -17.26 -1.87
CA ASN A 57 11.85 -17.09 -0.57
C ASN A 57 10.34 -17.30 -0.65
N ASP A 58 9.95 -18.51 -1.05
CA ASP A 58 8.56 -18.99 -1.05
C ASP A 58 7.88 -18.95 0.34
N ASN A 59 8.64 -18.72 1.43
CA ASN A 59 8.15 -18.74 2.81
C ASN A 59 8.65 -17.57 3.68
N TRP A 60 8.82 -16.36 3.14
CA TRP A 60 9.21 -15.23 3.98
C TRP A 60 8.05 -14.79 4.89
N THR A 61 8.34 -14.73 6.19
CA THR A 61 7.46 -14.16 7.21
C THR A 61 8.19 -12.98 7.86
N PRO A 62 7.68 -11.75 7.76
CA PRO A 62 8.31 -10.59 8.38
C PRO A 62 8.32 -10.70 9.91
N THR A 63 9.36 -10.15 10.52
CA THR A 63 9.49 -10.02 11.98
C THR A 63 9.79 -8.57 12.34
N ALA A 64 9.60 -8.18 13.60
CA ALA A 64 9.89 -6.82 14.05
C ALA A 64 11.36 -6.40 13.83
N SER A 65 12.29 -7.36 13.73
CA SER A 65 13.72 -7.15 13.45
C SER A 65 14.07 -7.24 11.96
N SER A 66 13.08 -7.42 11.07
CA SER A 66 13.34 -7.49 9.62
C SER A 66 13.89 -6.15 9.11
N THR A 67 15.03 -6.21 8.45
CA THR A 67 15.80 -5.07 7.92
C THR A 67 15.03 -4.22 6.90
N ASN A 68 14.05 -4.82 6.23
CA ASN A 68 13.21 -4.24 5.19
C ASN A 68 11.86 -3.71 5.68
N ARG A 69 11.67 -3.65 7.00
CA ARG A 69 10.46 -3.14 7.65
C ARG A 69 10.59 -1.65 7.92
N VAL A 70 9.69 -0.85 7.36
CA VAL A 70 9.60 0.59 7.58
C VAL A 70 8.28 0.91 8.29
N VAL A 71 8.36 1.62 9.41
CA VAL A 71 7.18 2.02 10.20
C VAL A 71 7.02 3.53 10.19
N GLY A 72 5.79 3.96 9.94
CA GLY A 72 5.38 5.36 9.95
C GLY A 72 5.40 5.99 8.56
N ASN A 73 4.38 6.80 8.29
CA ASN A 73 4.13 7.41 6.98
C ASN A 73 5.30 8.29 6.51
N GLU A 74 5.89 9.09 7.40
CA GLU A 74 7.04 9.94 7.13
C GLU A 74 8.30 9.13 6.80
N ALA A 75 8.57 8.05 7.55
CA ALA A 75 9.70 7.18 7.30
C ALA A 75 9.55 6.42 5.97
N LEU A 76 8.35 5.90 5.70
CA LEU A 76 8.01 5.25 4.45
C LEU A 76 8.17 6.19 3.26
N THR A 77 7.68 7.43 3.39
CA THR A 77 7.81 8.45 2.34
C THR A 77 9.28 8.75 2.04
N ARG A 78 10.12 8.94 3.08
CA ARG A 78 11.56 9.16 2.88
C ARG A 78 12.23 7.98 2.18
N ALA A 79 11.90 6.75 2.56
CA ALA A 79 12.47 5.55 1.96
C ALA A 79 12.13 5.44 0.45
N ILE A 80 10.84 5.53 0.10
CA ILE A 80 10.37 5.45 -1.29
C ILE A 80 10.89 6.63 -2.12
N ARG A 81 10.85 7.85 -1.58
CA ARG A 81 11.42 9.03 -2.25
C ARG A 81 12.91 8.86 -2.52
N SER A 82 13.68 8.37 -1.55
CA SER A 82 15.12 8.15 -1.75
C SER A 82 15.38 7.14 -2.87
N LEU A 83 14.54 6.11 -3.00
CA LEU A 83 14.66 5.09 -4.04
C LEU A 83 14.31 5.63 -5.44
N LEU A 84 13.23 6.42 -5.54
CA LEU A 84 12.66 6.83 -6.84
C LEU A 84 13.08 8.23 -7.30
N ASP A 85 13.59 9.07 -6.39
CA ASP A 85 13.80 10.50 -6.61
C ASP A 85 14.84 11.14 -5.66
N GLY A 86 15.77 10.33 -5.14
CA GLY A 86 16.80 10.79 -4.21
C GLY A 86 18.03 11.38 -4.90
N GLY A 87 18.65 10.58 -5.79
CA GLY A 87 19.83 10.98 -6.56
C GLY A 87 19.55 11.19 -8.05
N THR A 88 18.70 10.33 -8.62
CA THR A 88 18.22 10.43 -10.00
C THR A 88 16.72 10.17 -9.98
N THR A 89 15.94 11.04 -10.62
CA THR A 89 14.50 10.83 -10.78
C THR A 89 14.24 9.67 -11.73
N VAL A 90 13.62 8.62 -11.21
CA VAL A 90 13.19 7.44 -11.99
C VAL A 90 11.77 7.67 -12.47
N THR A 91 11.55 7.51 -13.78
CA THR A 91 10.19 7.53 -14.34
C THR A 91 9.56 6.17 -14.10
N THR A 92 8.59 6.11 -13.20
CA THR A 92 7.92 4.86 -12.81
C THR A 92 6.51 4.81 -13.35
N VAL A 93 6.02 3.59 -13.55
CA VAL A 93 4.60 3.30 -13.78
C VAL A 93 4.23 2.08 -12.95
N HIS A 94 3.34 2.27 -11.98
CA HIS A 94 2.80 1.16 -11.17
C HIS A 94 1.40 0.79 -11.69
N HIS A 95 1.26 -0.43 -12.22
CA HIS A 95 -0.04 -0.95 -12.65
C HIS A 95 -0.65 -1.83 -11.56
N GLY A 96 -1.64 -1.28 -10.85
CA GLY A 96 -2.52 -2.06 -9.98
C GLY A 96 -3.68 -2.67 -10.75
N HIS A 97 -3.84 -3.98 -10.69
CA HIS A 97 -4.93 -4.70 -11.36
C HIS A 97 -6.16 -4.86 -10.46
N THR A 98 -7.11 -5.69 -10.90
CA THR A 98 -8.35 -5.99 -10.17
C THR A 98 -8.05 -6.49 -8.75
N PRO A 99 -8.61 -5.84 -7.72
CA PRO A 99 -8.34 -6.25 -6.34
C PRO A 99 -9.33 -7.26 -5.79
N GLU A 100 -8.85 -8.02 -4.82
CA GLU A 100 -9.65 -8.80 -3.88
C GLU A 100 -9.71 -8.02 -2.57
N ILE A 101 -10.91 -7.53 -2.18
CA ILE A 101 -11.10 -6.71 -0.97
C ILE A 101 -12.14 -7.39 -0.09
N GLU A 102 -11.79 -7.63 1.17
CA GLU A 102 -12.69 -8.17 2.20
C GLU A 102 -12.85 -7.13 3.30
N LEU A 103 -14.10 -6.74 3.58
CA LEU A 103 -14.40 -5.94 4.77
C LEU A 103 -14.32 -6.84 6.00
N THR A 104 -13.55 -6.44 6.99
CA THR A 104 -13.32 -7.19 8.23
C THR A 104 -14.06 -6.57 9.44
N SER A 105 -14.64 -5.39 9.26
CA SER A 105 -15.62 -4.76 10.15
C SER A 105 -16.25 -3.57 9.43
N ASP A 106 -17.09 -2.80 10.12
CA ASP A 106 -17.63 -1.53 9.60
C ASP A 106 -16.53 -0.47 9.34
N THR A 107 -15.32 -0.64 9.88
CA THR A 107 -14.23 0.34 9.79
C THR A 107 -12.89 -0.23 9.31
N THR A 108 -12.80 -1.54 9.05
CA THR A 108 -11.55 -2.20 8.64
C THR A 108 -11.76 -3.11 7.44
N ALA A 109 -10.72 -3.26 6.63
CA ALA A 109 -10.71 -4.13 5.47
C ALA A 109 -9.31 -4.68 5.21
N THR A 110 -9.24 -5.82 4.53
CA THR A 110 -8.01 -6.33 3.90
C THR A 110 -8.17 -6.24 2.38
N GLY A 111 -7.05 -6.08 1.69
CA GLY A 111 -7.06 -6.00 0.23
C GLY A 111 -5.78 -6.55 -0.38
N ILE A 112 -5.92 -7.25 -1.49
CA ILE A 112 -4.83 -7.79 -2.29
C ILE A 112 -4.95 -7.24 -3.70
N TRP A 113 -3.82 -6.80 -4.26
CA TRP A 113 -3.70 -6.35 -5.63
C TRP A 113 -2.58 -7.13 -6.30
N ALA A 114 -2.88 -7.73 -7.46
CA ALA A 114 -1.82 -8.07 -8.41
C ALA A 114 -1.25 -6.75 -8.96
N MET A 115 0.08 -6.67 -9.08
CA MET A 115 0.77 -5.50 -9.60
C MET A 115 1.77 -5.89 -10.69
N GLU A 116 1.90 -5.03 -11.69
CA GLU A 116 3.03 -4.99 -12.63
C GLU A 116 3.73 -3.65 -12.49
N ASP A 117 5.00 -3.68 -12.11
CA ASP A 117 5.79 -2.48 -11.87
C ASP A 117 6.86 -2.33 -12.94
N LYS A 118 6.94 -1.13 -13.52
CA LYS A 118 8.03 -0.75 -14.42
C LYS A 118 8.76 0.47 -13.84
N LEU A 119 10.04 0.27 -13.58
CA LEU A 119 10.99 1.31 -13.14
C LEU A 119 11.79 1.85 -14.33
#